data_AF-A0A939WGQ7-F1
#
_entry.id   AF-A0A939WGQ7-F1
#
_cell.length_a   1.000
_cell.length_b   1.000
_cell.length_c   1.000
_cell.angle_alpha   90.00
_cell.angle_beta   90.00
_cell.angle_gamma   90.00
#
_symmetry.space_group_name_H-M   'P 1'
#
loop_
_entity.id
_entity.type
_entity.pdbx_description
1 polymer ?
#
loop_
_entity_poly.entity_id
_entity_poly.type
_entity_poly.pdbx_seq_one_letter_code
_entity_poly.pdbx_strand_id
1 'polypeptide(L)'
;MAEKKSNAEFLKWFKPVIEALKELGGSATPQQVYKQIVDDLSLPDEVVNETYGKTGNNRFKNQVAFARNYLVYAGYIDKSVRGIWTLTDTGKKVNMTEELAAEIFIENTERLAIEKKNFWGKLPNTEYDALYDEFNKRFPIEQLSEMTLEQYTNTKREDSFCYWVETKTQDIGSIWGGSSYKFGIFKFSGNLKSSVGTMRDNEYAWYSKYGNTRNEVFTNVRDKIIQIAHFAKDGAYSKIDDIDLGDAFKWKIAFLYSGKKLINWFKKEILLEFADFYGKKVKQNSSISELQTILIKERGSENVWDFSRQLQSIYQEIQSQNNTTDTTSESSIRYWIYSPGENAFKWEEFHRNGIMALGWEELGDLRLYASRDEIKEKLKEVYTDSSCVNSSLATWQFANEMKKEM
;
A
#
# COMPACT_ATOMS: atom_id res chain seq x y z
N MET A 1 -6.01 32.87 0.81
CA MET A 1 -5.60 31.46 0.79
C MET A 1 -6.76 30.68 1.39
N ALA A 2 -7.33 29.71 0.68
CA ALA A 2 -8.35 28.86 1.30
C ALA A 2 -7.68 28.08 2.45
N GLU A 3 -8.27 28.09 3.64
CA GLU A 3 -7.79 27.29 4.77
C GLU A 3 -7.73 25.83 4.32
N LYS A 4 -6.51 25.25 4.27
CA LYS A 4 -6.34 23.81 4.17
C LYS A 4 -6.89 23.23 5.47
N LYS A 5 -8.15 22.78 5.50
CA LYS A 5 -8.76 22.13 6.66
C LYS A 5 -8.93 20.65 6.36
N SER A 6 -8.12 19.80 6.99
CA SER A 6 -8.31 18.35 6.91
C SER A 6 -9.48 17.95 7.81
N ASN A 7 -10.37 17.10 7.30
CA ASN A 7 -11.52 16.56 8.04
C ASN A 7 -11.23 15.17 8.64
N ALA A 8 -9.95 14.80 8.78
CA ALA A 8 -9.59 13.49 9.30
C ALA A 8 -10.12 13.31 10.73
N GLU A 9 -10.91 12.25 10.95
CA GLU A 9 -11.66 12.11 12.20
C GLU A 9 -10.76 12.05 13.43
N PHE A 10 -9.55 11.50 13.30
CA PHE A 10 -8.65 11.35 14.43
C PHE A 10 -8.14 12.68 15.01
N LEU A 11 -8.23 13.79 14.26
CA LEU A 11 -7.84 15.12 14.72
C LEU A 11 -8.61 15.53 15.98
N LYS A 12 -9.86 15.06 16.14
CA LYS A 12 -10.68 15.31 17.32
C LYS A 12 -10.07 14.76 18.61
N TRP A 13 -9.13 13.81 18.51
CA TRP A 13 -8.45 13.20 19.66
C TRP A 13 -7.17 13.92 20.09
N PHE A 14 -6.69 14.92 19.35
CA PHE A 14 -5.46 15.64 19.72
C PHE A 14 -5.60 16.31 21.09
N LYS A 15 -6.69 17.08 21.24
CA LYS A 15 -6.99 17.78 22.49
C LYS A 15 -7.23 16.78 23.65
N PRO A 16 -8.12 15.76 23.52
CA PRO A 16 -8.30 14.74 24.55
C PRO A 16 -7.00 14.04 24.98
N VAL A 17 -6.08 13.73 24.06
CA VAL A 17 -4.78 13.12 24.42
C VAL A 17 -3.94 14.05 25.29
N ILE A 18 -3.86 15.34 24.93
CA ILE A 18 -3.11 16.32 25.71
C ILE A 18 -3.73 16.53 27.09
N GLU A 19 -5.06 16.65 27.17
CA GLU A 19 -5.79 16.86 28.43
C GLU A 19 -5.67 15.65 29.35
N ALA A 20 -5.93 14.44 28.84
CA ALA A 20 -5.76 13.20 29.61
C ALA A 20 -4.33 13.04 30.14
N LEU A 21 -3.30 13.36 29.34
CA LEU A 21 -1.92 13.32 29.81
C LEU A 21 -1.64 14.39 30.87
N LYS A 22 -2.23 15.59 30.80
CA LYS A 22 -2.08 16.61 31.85
C LYS A 22 -2.68 16.13 33.17
N GLU A 23 -3.86 15.54 33.13
CA GLU A 23 -4.56 15.01 34.31
C GLU A 23 -3.82 13.82 34.94
N LEU A 24 -3.22 12.97 34.12
CA LEU A 24 -2.39 11.85 34.57
C LEU A 24 -0.98 12.27 35.03
N GLY A 25 -0.74 13.55 35.30
CA GLY A 25 0.54 14.05 35.83
C GLY A 25 1.64 14.24 34.78
N GLY A 26 1.28 14.26 33.50
CA GLY A 26 2.16 14.54 32.37
C GLY A 26 2.85 13.31 31.78
N SER A 27 2.64 12.11 32.31
CA SER A 27 3.22 10.86 31.77
C SER A 27 2.35 9.65 32.10
N ALA A 28 1.99 8.86 31.08
CA ALA A 28 1.13 7.69 31.27
C ALA A 28 1.33 6.61 30.20
N THR A 29 0.86 5.40 30.49
CA THR A 29 0.72 4.32 29.50
C THR A 29 -0.45 4.61 28.54
N PRO A 30 -0.43 4.07 27.30
CA PRO A 30 -1.56 4.18 26.38
C PRO A 30 -2.89 3.75 27.01
N GLN A 31 -2.90 2.66 27.78
CA GLN A 31 -4.09 2.13 28.43
C GLN A 31 -4.67 3.11 29.46
N GLN A 32 -3.82 3.79 30.23
CA GLN A 32 -4.26 4.85 31.15
C GLN A 32 -4.83 6.05 30.39
N VAL A 33 -4.17 6.47 29.30
CA VAL A 33 -4.65 7.59 28.47
C VAL A 33 -6.00 7.24 27.84
N TYR A 34 -6.16 6.03 27.30
CA TYR A 34 -7.44 5.57 26.76
C TYR A 34 -8.55 5.61 27.81
N LYS A 35 -8.27 5.09 29.01
CA LYS A 35 -9.25 5.10 30.11
C LYS A 35 -9.61 6.53 30.53
N GLN A 36 -8.62 7.40 30.69
CA GLN A 36 -8.83 8.79 31.06
C GLN A 36 -9.70 9.52 30.02
N ILE A 37 -9.40 9.37 28.72
CA ILE A 37 -10.23 9.97 27.65
C ILE A 37 -11.68 9.44 27.69
N VAL A 38 -11.88 8.15 27.98
CA VAL A 38 -13.23 7.57 28.12
C VAL A 38 -13.97 8.19 29.29
N ASP A 39 -13.30 8.36 30.43
CA ASP A 39 -13.85 8.93 31.65
C ASP A 39 -14.16 10.44 31.45
N ASP A 40 -13.21 11.22 30.93
CA ASP A 40 -13.32 12.67 30.71
C ASP A 40 -14.48 13.05 29.77
N LEU A 41 -14.64 12.27 28.70
CA LEU A 41 -15.65 12.54 27.66
C LEU A 41 -16.92 11.73 27.86
N SER A 42 -16.99 10.88 28.90
CA SER A 42 -18.09 9.94 29.15
C SER A 42 -18.47 9.16 27.88
N LEU A 43 -17.47 8.57 27.23
CA LEU A 43 -17.68 7.90 25.94
C LEU A 43 -18.56 6.65 26.11
N PRO A 44 -19.59 6.45 25.27
CA PRO A 44 -20.44 5.26 25.35
C PRO A 44 -19.69 4.01 24.90
N ASP A 45 -20.04 2.86 25.47
CA ASP A 45 -19.44 1.55 25.16
C ASP A 45 -19.46 1.21 23.67
N GLU A 46 -20.46 1.71 22.92
CA GLU A 46 -20.53 1.52 21.46
C GLU A 46 -19.31 2.15 20.76
N VAL A 47 -18.88 3.34 21.19
CA VAL A 47 -17.71 4.04 20.62
C VAL A 47 -16.42 3.38 21.10
N VAL A 48 -16.35 2.99 22.37
CA VAL A 48 -15.15 2.39 22.97
C VAL A 48 -14.87 1.00 22.41
N ASN A 49 -15.91 0.22 22.13
CA ASN A 49 -15.79 -1.16 21.64
C ASN A 49 -15.92 -1.28 20.12
N GLU A 50 -16.08 -0.17 19.40
CA GLU A 50 -16.13 -0.18 17.94
C GLU A 50 -14.81 -0.75 17.38
N THR A 51 -14.93 -1.68 16.43
CA THR A 51 -13.78 -2.29 15.75
C THR A 51 -13.84 -2.00 14.26
N TYR A 52 -12.67 -1.94 13.66
CA TYR A 52 -12.49 -1.81 12.22
C TYR A 52 -12.80 -3.13 11.52
N GLY A 53 -13.57 -3.05 10.43
CA GLY A 53 -14.25 -4.22 9.87
C GLY A 53 -13.34 -5.32 9.31
N LYS A 54 -12.11 -5.01 8.86
CA LYS A 54 -11.21 -6.01 8.27
C LYS A 54 -10.19 -6.56 9.25
N THR A 55 -9.66 -5.67 10.08
CA THR A 55 -8.52 -5.95 10.96
C THR A 55 -8.98 -6.40 12.34
N GLY A 56 -10.23 -6.14 12.72
CA GLY A 56 -10.73 -6.34 14.08
C GLY A 56 -10.09 -5.40 15.11
N ASN A 57 -9.26 -4.45 14.65
CA ASN A 57 -8.58 -3.51 15.52
C ASN A 57 -9.59 -2.54 16.13
N ASN A 58 -9.41 -2.21 17.41
CA ASN A 58 -10.27 -1.25 18.10
C ASN A 58 -10.11 0.17 17.52
N ARG A 59 -11.21 0.74 17.03
CA ARG A 59 -11.21 2.02 16.31
C ARG A 59 -10.81 3.18 17.19
N PHE A 60 -11.41 3.30 18.37
CA PHE A 60 -11.09 4.35 19.34
C PHE A 60 -9.59 4.34 19.70
N LYS A 61 -9.06 3.19 20.13
CA LYS A 61 -7.64 3.06 20.51
C LYS A 61 -6.71 3.42 19.37
N ASN A 62 -7.05 3.03 18.14
CA ASN A 62 -6.23 3.34 16.97
C ASN A 62 -6.22 4.83 16.64
N GLN A 63 -7.39 5.48 16.61
CA GLN A 63 -7.49 6.92 16.33
C GLN A 63 -6.74 7.76 17.37
N VAL A 64 -6.82 7.37 18.65
CA VAL A 64 -6.04 8.00 19.72
C VAL A 64 -4.53 7.77 19.53
N ALA A 65 -4.12 6.57 19.11
CA ALA A 65 -2.72 6.28 18.80
C ALA A 65 -2.19 7.10 17.61
N PHE A 66 -3.01 7.31 16.58
CA PHE A 66 -2.69 8.21 15.47
C PHE A 66 -2.52 9.65 15.93
N ALA A 67 -3.49 10.20 16.66
CA ALA A 67 -3.39 11.55 17.22
C ALA A 67 -2.08 11.73 18.00
N ARG A 68 -1.74 10.75 18.83
CA ARG A 68 -0.48 10.75 19.57
C ARG A 68 0.75 10.76 18.66
N ASN A 69 0.79 10.01 17.56
CA ASN A 69 1.96 10.00 16.68
C ASN A 69 2.25 11.38 16.07
N TYR A 70 1.21 12.09 15.62
CA TYR A 70 1.36 13.46 15.12
C TYR A 70 1.77 14.44 16.22
N LEU A 71 1.23 14.30 17.44
CA LEU A 71 1.68 15.07 18.59
C LEU A 71 3.16 14.81 18.96
N VAL A 72 3.66 13.59 18.74
CA VAL A 72 5.10 13.29 18.87
C VAL A 72 5.89 13.96 17.77
N TYR A 73 5.43 13.89 16.52
CA TYR A 73 6.13 14.50 15.40
C TYR A 73 6.23 16.02 15.53
N ALA A 74 5.21 16.68 16.07
CA ALA A 74 5.24 18.10 16.40
C ALA A 74 5.92 18.44 17.74
N GLY A 75 6.46 17.44 18.45
CA GLY A 75 7.26 17.66 19.66
C GLY A 75 6.44 18.00 20.92
N TYR A 76 5.14 17.76 20.93
CA TYR A 76 4.30 17.90 22.14
C TYR A 76 4.39 16.69 23.06
N ILE A 77 4.65 15.50 22.50
CA ILE A 77 4.82 14.25 23.25
C ILE A 77 6.21 13.67 22.98
N ASP A 78 6.92 13.34 24.04
CA ASP A 78 8.15 12.57 23.97
C ASP A 78 7.85 11.07 23.82
N LYS A 79 8.70 10.38 23.07
CA LYS A 79 8.61 8.93 22.80
C LYS A 79 9.88 8.17 23.18
N SER A 80 10.78 8.79 23.96
CA SER A 80 12.07 8.19 24.33
C SER A 80 11.91 6.89 25.12
N VAL A 81 10.84 6.76 25.91
CA VAL A 81 10.52 5.56 26.69
C VAL A 81 9.43 4.75 25.98
N ARG A 82 9.75 3.51 25.60
CA ARG A 82 8.81 2.60 24.94
C ARG A 82 7.59 2.35 25.84
N GLY A 83 6.39 2.51 25.28
CA GLY A 83 5.13 2.24 25.99
C GLY A 83 4.69 3.31 26.98
N ILE A 84 5.42 4.42 27.09
CA ILE A 84 5.07 5.58 27.91
C ILE A 84 4.92 6.81 27.02
N TRP A 85 3.84 7.56 27.22
CA TRP A 85 3.58 8.82 26.54
C TRP A 85 3.80 9.94 27.55
N THR A 86 4.76 10.82 27.27
CA THR A 86 5.17 11.90 28.18
C THR A 86 5.02 13.24 27.50
N LEU A 87 4.34 14.20 28.13
CA LEU A 87 4.27 15.57 27.61
C LEU A 87 5.64 16.24 27.71
N THR A 88 6.06 16.87 26.62
CA THR A 88 7.17 17.83 26.64
C THR A 88 6.74 19.12 27.35
N ASP A 89 7.68 20.03 27.62
CA ASP A 89 7.31 21.32 28.21
C ASP A 89 6.38 22.14 27.31
N THR A 90 6.51 21.98 25.98
CA THR A 90 5.58 22.54 25.00
C THR A 90 4.20 21.87 25.11
N GLY A 91 4.15 20.53 25.20
CA GLY A 91 2.92 19.76 25.41
C GLY A 91 2.16 20.11 26.70
N LYS A 92 2.89 20.42 27.79
CA LYS A 92 2.27 20.85 29.05
C LYS A 92 1.60 22.21 28.95
N LYS A 93 2.14 23.12 28.13
CA LYS A 93 1.67 24.51 28.00
C LYS A 93 0.67 24.72 26.87
N VAL A 94 0.62 23.81 25.89
CA VAL A 94 -0.23 23.98 24.71
C VAL A 94 -1.71 24.00 25.08
N ASN A 95 -2.44 24.92 24.47
CA ASN A 95 -3.89 24.85 24.35
C ASN A 95 -4.22 24.27 22.98
N MET A 96 -4.63 23.00 22.93
CA MET A 96 -4.84 22.28 21.68
C MET A 96 -6.22 22.62 21.11
N THR A 97 -6.27 23.39 20.02
CA THR A 97 -7.50 23.73 19.29
C THR A 97 -7.67 22.86 18.04
N GLU A 98 -8.86 22.86 17.43
CA GLU A 98 -9.09 22.13 16.18
C GLU A 98 -8.22 22.65 15.03
N GLU A 99 -8.01 23.97 14.98
CA GLU A 99 -7.15 24.62 13.98
C GLU A 99 -5.70 24.17 14.12
N LEU A 100 -5.18 24.16 15.35
CA LEU A 100 -3.82 23.70 15.62
C LEU A 100 -3.65 22.20 15.34
N ALA A 101 -4.65 21.38 15.65
CA ALA A 101 -4.61 19.95 15.32
C ALA A 101 -4.52 19.71 13.80
N ALA A 102 -5.31 20.47 13.01
CA ALA A 102 -5.26 20.41 11.56
C ALA A 102 -3.91 20.90 10.99
N GLU A 103 -3.38 21.99 11.54
CA GLU A 103 -2.06 22.54 11.17
C GLU A 103 -0.95 21.52 11.44
N ILE A 104 -0.89 20.95 12.65
CA ILE A 104 0.08 19.90 13.02
C ILE A 104 0.02 18.73 12.02
N PHE A 105 -1.18 18.27 11.67
CA PHE A 105 -1.32 17.18 10.73
C PHE A 105 -0.75 17.54 9.35
N ILE A 106 -1.13 18.69 8.80
CA ILE A 106 -0.67 19.15 7.48
C ILE A 106 0.86 19.28 7.46
N GLU A 107 1.44 20.02 8.41
CA GLU A 107 2.89 20.23 8.48
C GLU A 107 3.67 18.92 8.59
N ASN A 108 3.20 17.99 9.43
CA ASN A 108 3.91 16.72 9.61
C ASN A 108 3.74 15.78 8.41
N THR A 109 2.60 15.81 7.70
CA THR A 109 2.48 15.07 6.43
C THR A 109 3.45 15.60 5.37
N GLU A 110 3.62 16.92 5.28
CA GLU A 110 4.60 17.54 4.38
C GLU A 110 6.04 17.19 4.81
N ARG A 111 6.37 17.27 6.10
CA ARG A 111 7.70 16.92 6.63
C ARG A 111 8.05 15.45 6.45
N LEU A 112 7.12 14.53 6.76
CA LEU A 112 7.35 13.08 6.61
C LEU A 112 7.57 12.69 5.14
N ALA A 113 6.93 13.40 4.20
CA ALA A 113 7.19 13.24 2.78
C ALA A 113 8.62 13.66 2.39
N ILE A 114 9.20 14.65 3.07
CA ILE A 114 10.57 15.17 2.83
C ILE A 114 11.64 14.28 3.49
N GLU A 115 11.43 13.83 4.73
CA GLU A 115 12.46 13.14 5.54
C GLU A 115 12.73 11.69 5.10
N LYS A 116 11.72 10.98 4.58
CA LYS A 116 11.90 9.59 4.13
C LYS A 116 12.48 9.56 2.72
N LYS A 117 13.82 9.49 2.64
CA LYS A 117 14.60 9.44 1.38
C LYS A 117 14.25 8.33 0.38
N ASN A 118 13.37 7.39 0.73
CA ASN A 118 12.94 6.30 -0.13
C ASN A 118 11.43 6.38 -0.46
N PHE A 119 11.12 6.67 -1.73
CA PHE A 119 9.87 6.36 -2.47
C PHE A 119 8.64 7.30 -2.38
N TRP A 120 7.98 7.48 -3.55
CA TRP A 120 6.76 8.22 -3.93
C TRP A 120 6.44 9.53 -3.17
N GLY A 121 6.42 10.68 -3.88
CA GLY A 121 6.02 11.97 -3.27
C GLY A 121 7.02 13.11 -3.41
N LYS A 122 8.07 12.99 -4.23
CA LYS A 122 9.16 13.99 -4.32
C LYS A 122 8.94 15.13 -5.31
N LEU A 123 8.02 14.98 -6.26
CA LEU A 123 7.84 15.99 -7.29
C LEU A 123 6.91 17.10 -6.78
N PRO A 124 7.16 18.36 -7.12
CA PRO A 124 6.18 19.42 -6.90
C PRO A 124 4.88 19.12 -7.67
N ASN A 125 3.75 19.63 -7.19
CA ASN A 125 2.45 19.41 -7.83
C ASN A 125 2.46 19.74 -9.34
N THR A 126 3.26 20.74 -9.76
CA THR A 126 3.44 21.12 -11.17
C THR A 126 4.03 20.01 -12.04
N GLU A 127 4.94 19.21 -11.49
CA GLU A 127 5.54 18.08 -12.22
C GLU A 127 4.59 16.87 -12.26
N TYR A 128 3.79 16.65 -11.21
CA TYR A 128 2.72 15.66 -11.26
C TYR A 128 1.64 16.01 -12.28
N ASP A 129 1.27 17.28 -12.35
CA ASP A 129 0.36 17.78 -13.38
C ASP A 129 0.96 17.60 -14.78
N ALA A 130 2.25 17.93 -14.98
CA ALA A 130 2.93 17.71 -16.24
C ALA A 130 2.92 16.24 -16.67
N LEU A 131 3.23 15.29 -15.78
CA LEU A 131 3.18 13.85 -16.08
C LEU A 131 1.77 13.38 -16.46
N TYR A 132 0.75 13.87 -15.75
CA TYR A 132 -0.66 13.56 -16.05
C TYR A 132 -1.06 14.10 -17.43
N ASP A 133 -0.65 15.33 -17.74
CA ASP A 133 -0.98 16.00 -19.00
C ASP A 133 -0.21 15.39 -20.19
N GLU A 134 1.05 14.99 -19.99
CA GLU A 134 1.85 14.27 -21.00
C GLU A 134 1.22 12.94 -21.37
N PHE A 135 0.73 12.18 -20.39
CA PHE A 135 -0.01 10.94 -20.65
C PHE A 135 -1.25 11.20 -21.51
N ASN A 136 -2.09 12.17 -21.12
CA ASN A 136 -3.31 12.51 -21.85
C ASN A 136 -3.04 13.07 -23.24
N LYS A 137 -1.92 13.78 -23.42
CA LYS A 137 -1.45 14.23 -24.73
C LYS A 137 -0.98 13.08 -25.61
N ARG A 138 -0.30 12.08 -25.03
CA ARG A 138 0.21 10.91 -25.77
C ARG A 138 -0.89 9.91 -26.13
N PHE A 139 -1.90 9.77 -25.28
CA PHE A 139 -3.05 8.88 -25.46
C PHE A 139 -4.36 9.64 -25.19
N PRO A 140 -4.75 10.58 -26.08
CA PRO A 140 -6.03 11.27 -25.92
C PRO A 140 -7.17 10.26 -26.07
N ILE A 141 -8.22 10.43 -25.27
CA ILE A 141 -9.35 9.48 -25.19
C ILE A 141 -9.99 9.25 -26.56
N GLU A 142 -10.04 10.28 -27.40
CA GLU A 142 -10.61 10.24 -28.75
C GLU A 142 -9.79 9.38 -29.74
N GLN A 143 -8.51 9.12 -29.48
CA GLN A 143 -7.62 8.32 -30.36
C GLN A 143 -7.39 6.90 -29.84
N LEU A 144 -7.98 6.52 -28.69
CA LEU A 144 -7.81 5.17 -28.14
C LEU A 144 -8.32 4.06 -29.07
N SER A 145 -9.34 4.34 -29.89
CA SER A 145 -9.87 3.41 -30.89
C SER A 145 -8.89 3.12 -32.03
N GLU A 146 -7.97 4.03 -32.31
CA GLU A 146 -6.96 3.91 -33.37
C GLU A 146 -5.68 3.22 -32.87
N MET A 147 -5.54 3.04 -31.56
CA MET A 147 -4.36 2.41 -30.95
C MET A 147 -4.17 0.99 -31.51
N THR A 148 -2.97 0.76 -32.04
CA THR A 148 -2.52 -0.55 -32.52
C THR A 148 -1.97 -1.43 -31.39
N LEU A 149 -1.88 -2.74 -31.61
CA LEU A 149 -1.34 -3.67 -30.61
C LEU A 149 0.12 -3.36 -30.23
N GLU A 150 0.96 -2.93 -31.19
CA GLU A 150 2.36 -2.58 -30.93
C GLU A 150 2.50 -1.26 -30.14
N GLN A 151 1.58 -0.30 -30.35
CA GLN A 151 1.49 0.92 -29.53
C GLN A 151 0.92 0.63 -28.15
N TYR A 152 0.07 -0.37 -28.02
CA TYR A 152 -0.50 -0.77 -26.74
C TYR A 152 0.54 -1.45 -25.84
N THR A 153 1.27 -2.44 -26.37
CA THR A 153 2.27 -3.19 -25.61
C THR A 153 3.44 -3.66 -26.49
N ASN A 154 4.66 -3.45 -26.01
CA ASN A 154 5.89 -3.91 -26.66
C ASN A 154 7.02 -4.07 -25.62
N THR A 155 8.16 -4.61 -26.05
CA THR A 155 9.32 -4.89 -25.19
C THR A 155 10.33 -3.75 -25.11
N LYS A 156 10.10 -2.64 -25.82
CA LYS A 156 11.08 -1.52 -25.93
C LYS A 156 11.17 -0.65 -24.68
N ARG A 157 10.24 -0.78 -23.72
CA ARG A 157 10.20 0.00 -22.46
C ARG A 157 10.36 1.51 -22.67
N GLU A 158 9.67 2.03 -23.68
CA GLU A 158 9.80 3.44 -24.09
C GLU A 158 8.45 4.15 -24.15
N ASP A 159 7.58 3.72 -25.07
CA ASP A 159 6.41 4.52 -25.48
C ASP A 159 5.17 3.65 -25.80
N SER A 160 5.01 2.52 -25.11
CA SER A 160 3.74 1.75 -25.19
C SER A 160 2.74 2.20 -24.15
N PHE A 161 1.44 2.04 -24.40
CA PHE A 161 0.38 2.38 -23.46
C PHE A 161 0.58 1.68 -22.11
N CYS A 162 0.83 0.37 -22.09
CA CYS A 162 1.10 -0.37 -20.86
C CYS A 162 2.31 0.19 -20.11
N TYR A 163 3.39 0.53 -20.82
CA TYR A 163 4.59 1.11 -20.21
C TYR A 163 4.32 2.50 -19.62
N TRP A 164 3.52 3.31 -20.29
CA TRP A 164 3.12 4.61 -19.77
C TRP A 164 2.29 4.48 -18.50
N VAL A 165 1.30 3.59 -18.50
CA VAL A 165 0.40 3.37 -17.36
C VAL A 165 1.14 2.78 -16.15
N GLU A 166 2.10 1.87 -16.34
CA GLU A 166 2.83 1.24 -15.22
C GLU A 166 4.09 2.00 -14.78
N THR A 167 4.88 2.49 -15.73
CA THR A 167 6.25 2.99 -15.47
C THR A 167 6.37 4.50 -15.65
N LYS A 168 5.94 5.09 -16.77
CA LYS A 168 6.10 6.56 -16.94
C LYS A 168 5.25 7.37 -15.97
N THR A 169 4.05 6.87 -15.65
CA THR A 169 3.14 7.53 -14.70
C THR A 169 3.21 6.93 -13.29
N GLN A 170 4.29 6.21 -12.97
CA GLN A 170 4.46 5.53 -11.68
C GLN A 170 4.42 6.54 -10.51
N ASP A 171 5.01 7.73 -10.71
CA ASP A 171 5.07 8.82 -9.75
C ASP A 171 3.70 9.39 -9.36
N ILE A 172 2.71 9.24 -10.23
CA ILE A 172 1.32 9.69 -10.01
C ILE A 172 0.37 8.53 -9.74
N GLY A 173 0.88 7.45 -9.14
CA GLY A 173 0.10 6.29 -8.68
C GLY A 173 0.66 4.98 -9.22
N SER A 174 1.40 4.26 -8.39
CA SER A 174 2.07 3.03 -8.83
C SER A 174 1.11 1.85 -8.96
N ILE A 175 1.29 1.06 -10.02
CA ILE A 175 0.64 -0.25 -10.20
C ILE A 175 1.66 -1.38 -10.32
N TRP A 176 2.89 -1.14 -9.84
CA TRP A 176 3.94 -2.14 -9.83
C TRP A 176 3.62 -3.34 -8.94
N GLY A 177 4.20 -4.47 -9.29
CA GLY A 177 3.97 -5.76 -8.65
C GLY A 177 2.83 -6.54 -9.30
N GLY A 178 2.83 -7.86 -9.08
CA GLY A 178 1.88 -8.77 -9.73
C GLY A 178 2.28 -9.12 -11.17
N SER A 179 1.40 -9.87 -11.82
CA SER A 179 1.64 -10.45 -13.13
C SER A 179 1.30 -9.48 -14.28
N SER A 180 2.07 -9.50 -15.38
CA SER A 180 1.78 -8.73 -16.60
C SER A 180 0.43 -9.07 -17.23
N TYR A 181 -0.15 -10.23 -16.88
CA TYR A 181 -1.51 -10.59 -17.28
C TYR A 181 -2.58 -9.58 -16.80
N LYS A 182 -2.27 -8.70 -15.83
CA LYS A 182 -3.15 -7.59 -15.42
C LYS A 182 -3.50 -6.64 -16.58
N PHE A 183 -2.66 -6.58 -17.61
CA PHE A 183 -2.89 -5.79 -18.80
C PHE A 183 -3.97 -6.40 -19.70
N GLY A 184 -4.30 -7.68 -19.54
CA GLY A 184 -5.23 -8.40 -20.42
C GLY A 184 -4.48 -9.11 -21.54
N ILE A 185 -3.62 -8.39 -22.28
CA ILE A 185 -2.65 -8.96 -23.24
C ILE A 185 -1.32 -8.22 -23.12
N PHE A 186 -0.20 -8.91 -23.27
CA PHE A 186 1.12 -8.27 -23.25
C PHE A 186 2.10 -8.97 -24.17
N LYS A 187 3.02 -8.19 -24.76
CA LYS A 187 4.15 -8.72 -25.53
C LYS A 187 5.23 -9.20 -24.57
N PHE A 188 5.80 -10.38 -24.82
CA PHE A 188 6.87 -10.92 -24.00
C PHE A 188 8.07 -11.31 -24.87
N SER A 189 9.20 -11.53 -24.21
CA SER A 189 10.43 -12.05 -24.80
C SER A 189 10.96 -13.18 -23.92
N GLY A 190 11.48 -14.24 -24.53
CA GLY A 190 11.98 -15.41 -23.82
C GLY A 190 10.89 -16.43 -23.47
N ASN A 191 11.20 -17.34 -22.54
CA ASN A 191 10.30 -18.43 -22.16
C ASN A 191 9.32 -17.99 -21.07
N LEU A 192 8.02 -18.07 -21.36
CA LEU A 192 6.97 -17.87 -20.37
C LEU A 192 6.53 -19.24 -19.80
N LYS A 193 6.49 -19.36 -18.47
CA LYS A 193 5.90 -20.53 -17.82
C LYS A 193 4.39 -20.54 -18.07
N SER A 194 3.88 -21.62 -18.64
CA SER A 194 2.44 -21.81 -18.82
C SER A 194 1.76 -21.97 -17.47
N SER A 195 0.62 -21.30 -17.28
CA SER A 195 -0.25 -21.49 -16.13
C SER A 195 -1.69 -21.76 -16.58
N VAL A 196 -2.48 -22.38 -15.71
CA VAL A 196 -3.88 -22.74 -16.01
C VAL A 196 -4.66 -21.49 -16.39
N GLY A 197 -5.46 -21.59 -17.47
CA GLY A 197 -6.28 -20.47 -17.96
C GLY A 197 -5.52 -19.40 -18.74
N THR A 198 -4.25 -19.64 -19.10
CA THR A 198 -3.48 -18.74 -19.96
C THR A 198 -3.36 -19.26 -21.39
N MET A 199 -3.32 -18.33 -22.34
CA MET A 199 -3.01 -18.56 -23.73
C MET A 199 -1.82 -17.70 -24.12
N ARG A 200 -1.09 -18.16 -25.12
CA ARG A 200 -0.01 -17.41 -25.74
C ARG A 200 0.20 -17.88 -27.16
N ASP A 201 0.83 -17.03 -27.94
CA ASP A 201 1.44 -17.39 -29.21
C ASP A 201 2.97 -17.21 -29.12
N ASN A 202 3.61 -16.90 -30.24
CA ASN A 202 5.06 -16.69 -30.32
C ASN A 202 5.54 -15.37 -29.70
N GLU A 203 4.65 -14.39 -29.48
CA GLU A 203 5.04 -13.03 -29.06
C GLU A 203 4.18 -12.45 -27.93
N TYR A 204 2.92 -12.88 -27.80
CA TYR A 204 1.94 -12.31 -26.88
C TYR A 204 1.32 -13.37 -25.99
N ALA A 205 0.97 -12.97 -24.77
CA ALA A 205 0.29 -13.81 -23.78
C ALA A 205 -0.92 -13.09 -23.16
N TRP A 206 -1.96 -13.86 -22.83
CA TRP A 206 -3.22 -13.37 -22.27
C TRP A 206 -3.95 -14.48 -21.49
N TYR A 207 -4.98 -14.13 -20.72
CA TYR A 207 -5.89 -15.15 -20.14
C TYR A 207 -6.88 -15.63 -21.19
N SER A 208 -7.12 -16.94 -21.29
CA SER A 208 -8.02 -17.56 -22.28
C SER A 208 -9.43 -16.97 -22.29
N LYS A 209 -9.90 -16.48 -21.14
CA LYS A 209 -11.21 -15.81 -21.00
C LYS A 209 -11.38 -14.56 -21.88
N TYR A 210 -10.29 -13.95 -22.37
CA TYR A 210 -10.37 -12.74 -23.19
C TYR A 210 -10.49 -13.01 -24.69
N GLY A 211 -10.36 -14.27 -25.13
CA GLY A 211 -10.50 -14.69 -26.53
C GLY A 211 -9.40 -15.65 -26.98
N ASN A 212 -9.50 -16.06 -28.24
CA ASN A 212 -8.70 -17.16 -28.79
C ASN A 212 -7.50 -16.68 -29.61
N THR A 213 -7.52 -15.44 -30.12
CA THR A 213 -6.45 -14.88 -30.95
C THR A 213 -5.97 -13.54 -30.41
N ARG A 214 -4.69 -13.18 -30.67
CA ARG A 214 -4.12 -11.91 -30.18
C ARG A 214 -4.92 -10.68 -30.63
N ASN A 215 -5.43 -10.67 -31.86
CA ASN A 215 -6.13 -9.52 -32.42
C ASN A 215 -7.54 -9.37 -31.83
N GLU A 216 -8.24 -10.49 -31.65
CA GLU A 216 -9.54 -10.54 -30.97
C GLU A 216 -9.40 -10.04 -29.52
N VAL A 217 -8.44 -10.62 -28.79
CA VAL A 217 -8.16 -10.26 -27.39
C VAL A 217 -7.77 -8.80 -27.27
N PHE A 218 -6.89 -8.31 -28.15
CA PHE A 218 -6.51 -6.90 -28.16
C PHE A 218 -7.69 -5.98 -28.41
N THR A 219 -8.54 -6.30 -29.40
CA THR A 219 -9.76 -5.52 -29.67
C THR A 219 -10.66 -5.48 -28.43
N ASN A 220 -10.91 -6.62 -27.80
CA ASN A 220 -11.71 -6.72 -26.58
C ASN A 220 -11.11 -5.90 -25.43
N VAL A 221 -9.79 -5.97 -25.22
CA VAL A 221 -9.09 -5.22 -24.17
C VAL A 221 -9.14 -3.72 -24.46
N ARG A 222 -8.88 -3.30 -25.69
CA ARG A 222 -8.94 -1.89 -26.11
C ARG A 222 -10.34 -1.31 -25.91
N ASP A 223 -11.38 -2.04 -26.28
CA ASP A 223 -12.77 -1.61 -26.10
C ASP A 223 -13.14 -1.45 -24.62
N LYS A 224 -12.60 -2.31 -23.74
CA LYS A 224 -12.73 -2.15 -22.29
C LYS A 224 -11.99 -0.90 -21.79
N ILE A 225 -10.78 -0.62 -22.28
CA ILE A 225 -10.01 0.58 -21.93
C ILE A 225 -10.78 1.85 -22.32
N ILE A 226 -11.35 1.87 -23.54
CA ILE A 226 -12.19 2.97 -24.02
C ILE A 226 -13.40 3.17 -23.10
N GLN A 227 -14.11 2.09 -22.73
CA GLN A 227 -15.23 2.16 -21.80
C GLN A 227 -14.81 2.73 -20.43
N ILE A 228 -13.69 2.24 -19.87
CA ILE A 228 -13.15 2.75 -18.59
C ILE A 228 -12.86 4.24 -18.69
N ALA A 229 -12.20 4.68 -19.77
CA ALA A 229 -11.84 6.09 -19.97
C ALA A 229 -13.08 6.99 -20.05
N HIS A 230 -14.11 6.58 -20.80
CA HIS A 230 -15.36 7.33 -20.90
C HIS A 230 -16.13 7.36 -19.58
N PHE A 231 -16.30 6.21 -18.92
CA PHE A 231 -16.96 6.18 -17.60
C PHE A 231 -16.21 7.02 -16.56
N ALA A 232 -14.89 7.06 -16.61
CA ALA A 232 -14.11 7.90 -15.71
C ALA A 232 -14.27 9.39 -16.02
N LYS A 233 -14.21 9.79 -17.31
CA LYS A 233 -14.44 11.17 -17.76
C LYS A 233 -15.81 11.69 -17.32
N ASP A 234 -16.83 10.84 -17.47
CA ASP A 234 -18.23 11.15 -17.16
C ASP A 234 -18.58 11.02 -15.66
N GLY A 235 -17.67 10.51 -14.83
CA GLY A 235 -17.92 10.26 -13.41
C GLY A 235 -18.83 9.06 -13.12
N ALA A 236 -19.07 8.19 -14.10
CA ALA A 236 -19.88 6.97 -13.99
C ALA A 236 -19.07 5.79 -13.38
N TYR A 237 -18.41 6.03 -12.24
CA TYR A 237 -17.42 5.10 -11.68
C TYR A 237 -17.97 3.72 -11.33
N SER A 238 -19.25 3.60 -10.96
CA SER A 238 -19.87 2.29 -10.66
C SER A 238 -19.86 1.34 -11.84
N LYS A 239 -19.96 1.87 -13.07
CA LYS A 239 -19.88 1.05 -14.29
C LYS A 239 -18.47 0.47 -14.54
N ILE A 240 -17.44 1.03 -13.90
CA ILE A 240 -16.06 0.56 -14.03
C ILE A 240 -15.85 -0.73 -13.22
N ASP A 241 -16.59 -0.92 -12.11
CA ASP A 241 -16.44 -2.11 -11.26
C ASP A 241 -16.66 -3.41 -12.08
N ASP A 242 -17.68 -3.42 -12.95
CA ASP A 242 -18.10 -4.58 -13.75
C ASP A 242 -17.19 -4.88 -14.95
N ILE A 243 -16.23 -4.01 -15.25
CA ILE A 243 -15.30 -4.23 -16.37
C ILE A 243 -14.24 -5.25 -15.95
N ASP A 244 -14.26 -6.41 -16.61
CA ASP A 244 -13.27 -7.48 -16.39
C ASP A 244 -11.89 -7.11 -16.97
N LEU A 245 -11.07 -6.51 -16.12
CA LEU A 245 -9.66 -6.20 -16.33
C LEU A 245 -8.97 -6.14 -14.95
N GLY A 246 -7.64 -6.32 -14.88
CA GLY A 246 -6.93 -6.31 -13.60
C GLY A 246 -7.16 -5.01 -12.83
N ASP A 247 -7.63 -5.08 -11.58
CA ASP A 247 -8.15 -3.91 -10.85
C ASP A 247 -7.17 -2.73 -10.77
N ALA A 248 -5.90 -2.99 -10.46
CA ALA A 248 -4.90 -1.93 -10.40
C ALA A 248 -4.74 -1.21 -11.75
N PHE A 249 -4.71 -1.96 -12.85
CA PHE A 249 -4.60 -1.41 -14.20
C PHE A 249 -5.87 -0.66 -14.62
N LYS A 250 -7.04 -1.28 -14.38
CA LYS A 250 -8.37 -0.71 -14.61
C LYS A 250 -8.55 0.64 -13.92
N TRP A 251 -8.26 0.72 -12.63
CA TRP A 251 -8.45 1.94 -11.85
C TRP A 251 -7.36 2.98 -12.05
N LYS A 252 -6.14 2.58 -12.45
CA LYS A 252 -5.13 3.54 -12.92
C LYS A 252 -5.55 4.22 -14.22
N ILE A 253 -6.09 3.48 -15.18
CA ILE A 253 -6.64 4.05 -16.42
C ILE A 253 -7.79 5.01 -16.08
N ALA A 254 -8.71 4.57 -15.21
CA ALA A 254 -9.80 5.44 -14.76
C ALA A 254 -9.27 6.74 -14.17
N PHE A 255 -8.26 6.68 -13.29
CA PHE A 255 -7.64 7.88 -12.73
C PHE A 255 -7.07 8.82 -13.81
N LEU A 256 -6.31 8.28 -14.76
CA LEU A 256 -5.67 9.03 -15.85
C LEU A 256 -6.65 9.74 -16.80
N TYR A 257 -7.91 9.30 -16.86
CA TYR A 257 -8.97 9.91 -17.67
C TYR A 257 -10.08 10.62 -16.86
N SER A 258 -10.02 10.57 -15.52
CA SER A 258 -11.05 11.17 -14.66
C SER A 258 -10.96 12.70 -14.54
N GLY A 259 -9.92 13.32 -15.10
CA GLY A 259 -9.59 14.72 -14.85
C GLY A 259 -9.14 14.96 -13.41
N LYS A 260 -8.31 14.06 -12.87
CA LYS A 260 -7.79 14.09 -11.48
C LYS A 260 -8.89 14.05 -10.39
N LYS A 261 -10.09 13.60 -10.75
CA LYS A 261 -11.22 13.47 -9.80
C LYS A 261 -11.05 12.28 -8.88
N LEU A 262 -10.61 11.12 -9.40
CA LEU A 262 -10.32 9.92 -8.61
C LEU A 262 -9.04 10.08 -7.79
N ILE A 263 -8.92 9.27 -6.73
CA ILE A 263 -7.69 9.15 -5.95
C ILE A 263 -6.75 8.16 -6.62
N ASN A 264 -5.45 8.45 -6.59
CA ASN A 264 -4.38 7.69 -7.25
C ASN A 264 -3.93 6.43 -6.49
N TRP A 265 -4.87 5.76 -5.81
CA TRP A 265 -4.69 4.47 -5.14
C TRP A 265 -5.70 3.47 -5.68
N PHE A 266 -5.23 2.29 -6.09
CA PHE A 266 -6.02 1.40 -6.96
C PHE A 266 -6.29 0.00 -6.40
N LYS A 267 -5.70 -0.33 -5.24
CA LYS A 267 -5.92 -1.61 -4.59
C LYS A 267 -7.09 -1.50 -3.62
N LYS A 268 -8.09 -2.37 -3.77
CA LYS A 268 -9.29 -2.38 -2.93
C LYS A 268 -8.94 -2.48 -1.45
N GLU A 269 -7.96 -3.30 -1.09
CA GLU A 269 -7.56 -3.53 0.29
C GLU A 269 -7.02 -2.26 0.94
N ILE A 270 -6.24 -1.47 0.20
CA ILE A 270 -5.68 -0.20 0.68
C ILE A 270 -6.77 0.87 0.76
N LEU A 271 -7.68 0.92 -0.22
CA LEU A 271 -8.81 1.85 -0.18
C LEU A 271 -9.75 1.57 1.00
N LEU A 272 -9.94 0.29 1.35
CA LEU A 272 -10.64 -0.11 2.57
C LEU A 272 -9.92 0.43 3.81
N GLU A 273 -8.59 0.23 3.92
CA GLU A 273 -7.78 0.75 5.03
C GLU A 273 -7.88 2.27 5.16
N PHE A 274 -7.91 3.01 4.05
CA PHE A 274 -8.10 4.45 4.11
C PHE A 274 -9.52 4.86 4.53
N ALA A 275 -10.55 4.24 3.95
CA ALA A 275 -11.93 4.56 4.33
C ALA A 275 -12.17 4.28 5.82
N ASP A 276 -11.60 3.18 6.31
CA ASP A 276 -11.58 2.76 7.70
C ASP A 276 -10.82 3.77 8.58
N PHE A 277 -9.63 4.23 8.14
CA PHE A 277 -8.88 5.28 8.81
C PHE A 277 -9.68 6.58 8.98
N TYR A 278 -10.40 7.02 7.95
CA TYR A 278 -11.31 8.17 8.00
C TYR A 278 -12.64 7.88 8.72
N GLY A 279 -12.78 6.71 9.35
CA GLY A 279 -13.92 6.39 10.18
C GLY A 279 -15.20 6.06 9.42
N LYS A 280 -15.07 5.61 8.17
CA LYS A 280 -16.22 5.32 7.32
C LYS A 280 -16.62 3.86 7.51
N LYS A 281 -17.90 3.65 7.81
CA LYS A 281 -18.48 2.30 7.91
C LYS A 281 -18.55 1.69 6.50
N VAL A 282 -17.54 0.91 6.14
CA VAL A 282 -17.43 0.21 4.84
C VAL A 282 -17.58 -1.29 5.02
N LYS A 283 -18.18 -1.96 4.03
CA LYS A 283 -18.31 -3.42 4.03
C LYS A 283 -17.12 -4.02 3.30
N GLN A 284 -16.69 -5.23 3.67
CA GLN A 284 -15.59 -5.92 2.96
C GLN A 284 -15.89 -6.15 1.47
N ASN A 285 -17.16 -6.36 1.14
CA ASN A 285 -17.60 -6.54 -0.24
C ASN A 285 -17.86 -5.21 -0.97
N SER A 286 -17.63 -4.04 -0.35
CA SER A 286 -17.76 -2.75 -1.02
C SER A 286 -16.93 -2.69 -2.30
N SER A 287 -17.48 -2.08 -3.33
CA SER A 287 -16.80 -1.98 -4.62
C SER A 287 -15.70 -0.90 -4.59
N ILE A 288 -14.81 -0.89 -5.59
CA ILE A 288 -13.76 0.12 -5.62
C ILE A 288 -14.36 1.50 -5.90
N SER A 289 -15.40 1.59 -6.73
CA SER A 289 -16.08 2.87 -6.98
C SER A 289 -16.76 3.47 -5.73
N GLU A 290 -17.32 2.63 -4.86
CA GLU A 290 -17.88 3.05 -3.57
C GLU A 290 -16.78 3.65 -2.68
N LEU A 291 -15.64 2.95 -2.56
CA LEU A 291 -14.51 3.40 -1.74
C LEU A 291 -13.86 4.68 -2.30
N GLN A 292 -13.70 4.77 -3.62
CA GLN A 292 -13.25 5.98 -4.30
C GLN A 292 -14.20 7.15 -4.03
N THR A 293 -15.51 6.96 -4.18
CA THR A 293 -16.52 7.99 -3.87
C THR A 293 -16.43 8.47 -2.43
N ILE A 294 -16.25 7.57 -1.47
CA ILE A 294 -16.08 7.91 -0.05
C ILE A 294 -14.84 8.80 0.13
N LEU A 295 -13.69 8.36 -0.36
CA LEU A 295 -12.45 9.09 -0.14
C LEU A 295 -12.38 10.40 -0.95
N ILE A 296 -13.05 10.49 -2.10
CA ILE A 296 -13.21 11.75 -2.85
C ILE A 296 -13.97 12.78 -2.00
N LYS A 297 -15.00 12.35 -1.26
CA LYS A 297 -15.72 13.24 -0.33
C LYS A 297 -14.81 13.69 0.81
N GLU A 298 -13.97 12.80 1.34
CA GLU A 298 -12.99 13.15 2.38
C GLU A 298 -11.93 14.13 1.91
N ARG A 299 -11.44 13.98 0.67
CA ARG A 299 -10.54 14.94 0.04
C ARG A 299 -11.18 16.33 -0.05
N GLY A 300 -12.48 16.40 -0.32
CA GLY A 300 -13.18 17.66 -0.51
C GLY A 300 -12.56 18.48 -1.64
N SER A 301 -12.18 19.73 -1.35
CA SER A 301 -11.54 20.66 -2.29
C SER A 301 -10.01 20.58 -2.32
N GLU A 302 -9.41 19.67 -1.54
CA GLU A 302 -7.95 19.53 -1.52
C GLU A 302 -7.41 19.04 -2.88
N ASN A 303 -6.22 19.54 -3.23
CA ASN A 303 -5.51 19.07 -4.42
C ASN A 303 -5.21 17.56 -4.30
N VAL A 304 -5.40 16.81 -5.39
CA VAL A 304 -5.23 15.35 -5.39
C VAL A 304 -3.85 14.91 -4.92
N TRP A 305 -2.79 15.65 -5.26
CA TRP A 305 -1.41 15.30 -4.92
C TRP A 305 -1.12 15.53 -3.43
N ASP A 306 -1.65 16.62 -2.86
CA ASP A 306 -1.57 16.89 -1.43
C ASP A 306 -2.29 15.80 -0.64
N PHE A 307 -3.53 15.47 -1.02
CA PHE A 307 -4.28 14.38 -0.40
C PHE A 307 -3.58 13.03 -0.56
N SER A 308 -2.95 12.77 -1.72
CA SER A 308 -2.16 11.55 -1.95
C SER A 308 -0.99 11.43 -0.98
N ARG A 309 -0.31 12.54 -0.66
CA ARG A 309 0.78 12.55 0.35
C ARG A 309 0.26 12.28 1.76
N GLN A 310 -0.92 12.79 2.10
CA GLN A 310 -1.59 12.43 3.37
C GLN A 310 -1.87 10.92 3.42
N LEU A 311 -2.52 10.37 2.39
CA LEU A 311 -2.82 8.94 2.28
C LEU A 311 -1.55 8.07 2.35
N GLN A 312 -0.46 8.53 1.75
CA GLN A 312 0.83 7.85 1.83
C GLN A 312 1.40 7.83 3.26
N SER A 313 1.27 8.94 4.00
CA SER A 313 1.68 9.03 5.41
C SER A 313 0.83 8.08 6.26
N ILE A 314 -0.49 8.12 6.07
CA ILE A 314 -1.46 7.20 6.72
C ILE A 314 -1.08 5.75 6.44
N TYR A 315 -0.84 5.39 5.18
CA TYR A 315 -0.46 4.03 4.81
C TYR A 315 0.80 3.57 5.56
N GLN A 316 1.84 4.40 5.59
CA GLN A 316 3.09 4.06 6.29
C GLN A 316 2.89 3.85 7.79
N GLU A 317 2.02 4.63 8.41
CA GLU A 317 1.70 4.48 9.82
C GLU A 317 0.88 3.20 10.09
N ILE A 318 -0.10 2.88 9.25
CA ILE A 318 -0.83 1.61 9.31
C ILE A 318 0.16 0.43 9.22
N GLN A 319 1.08 0.47 8.25
CA GLN A 319 2.09 -0.58 8.10
C GLN A 319 3.05 -0.65 9.30
N SER A 320 3.44 0.50 9.86
CA SER A 320 4.26 0.57 11.09
C SER A 320 3.55 -0.07 12.27
N GLN A 321 2.26 0.22 12.44
CA GLN A 321 1.47 -0.30 13.55
C GLN A 321 1.29 -1.82 13.45
N ASN A 322 0.97 -2.33 12.27
CA ASN A 322 0.86 -3.77 12.01
C ASN A 322 2.17 -4.51 12.34
N ASN A 323 3.32 -3.89 12.06
CA ASN A 323 4.63 -4.44 12.43
C ASN A 323 4.92 -4.37 13.95
N THR A 324 4.32 -3.42 14.69
CA THR A 324 4.47 -3.31 16.16
C THR A 324 3.46 -4.13 16.95
N THR A 325 2.26 -4.39 16.42
CA THR A 325 1.26 -5.27 17.06
C THR A 325 1.68 -6.73 17.14
N ASP A 326 2.77 -7.11 16.46
CA ASP A 326 3.45 -8.40 16.59
C ASP A 326 4.32 -8.53 17.88
N THR A 327 4.36 -7.49 18.74
CA THR A 327 5.14 -7.54 20.01
C THR A 327 4.34 -7.27 21.30
N THR A 328 3.01 -7.15 21.22
CA THR A 328 2.16 -7.03 22.43
C THR A 328 1.00 -8.02 22.50
N SER A 329 0.87 -8.95 21.55
CA SER A 329 0.17 -10.21 21.80
C SER A 329 1.17 -11.22 22.34
N GLU A 330 0.76 -12.02 23.33
CA GLU A 330 1.51 -13.20 23.76
C GLU A 330 2.04 -13.95 22.53
N SER A 331 3.35 -14.19 22.53
CA SER A 331 4.12 -14.88 21.48
C SER A 331 3.28 -15.66 20.47
N SER A 332 2.82 -14.99 19.39
CA SER A 332 2.21 -15.70 18.29
C SER A 332 3.33 -16.51 17.63
N ILE A 333 3.26 -17.82 17.76
CA ILE A 333 4.23 -18.72 17.14
C ILE A 333 4.06 -18.56 15.63
N ARG A 334 5.12 -18.07 14.96
CA ARG A 334 5.17 -17.98 13.50
C ARG A 334 5.65 -19.32 12.97
N TYR A 335 4.81 -20.01 12.21
CA TYR A 335 5.12 -21.31 11.61
C TYR A 335 5.82 -21.14 10.26
N TRP A 336 6.88 -21.91 10.06
CA TRP A 336 7.43 -22.15 8.72
C TRP A 336 6.68 -23.33 8.10
N ILE A 337 6.19 -23.16 6.87
CA ILE A 337 5.69 -24.28 6.07
C ILE A 337 6.83 -24.78 5.22
N TYR A 338 7.24 -26.03 5.43
CA TYR A 338 8.27 -26.69 4.63
C TYR A 338 7.64 -27.59 3.59
N SER A 339 8.09 -27.47 2.34
CA SER A 339 7.70 -28.34 1.23
C SER A 339 8.97 -29.02 0.69
N PRO A 340 9.13 -30.35 0.83
CA PRO A 340 10.38 -31.08 0.57
C PRO A 340 10.82 -31.19 -0.91
N GLY A 341 10.39 -30.27 -1.77
CA GLY A 341 10.68 -30.29 -3.19
C GLY A 341 9.88 -31.35 -3.96
N GLU A 342 10.17 -31.48 -5.25
CA GLU A 342 9.46 -32.39 -6.16
C GLU A 342 9.51 -33.85 -5.65
N ASN A 343 8.34 -34.46 -5.45
CA ASN A 343 8.19 -35.82 -4.92
C ASN A 343 8.93 -36.12 -3.61
N ALA A 344 9.32 -35.09 -2.85
CA ALA A 344 10.11 -35.23 -1.63
C ALA A 344 11.39 -36.08 -1.83
N PHE A 345 12.01 -36.05 -3.01
CA PHE A 345 13.00 -37.06 -3.41
C PHE A 345 14.26 -37.13 -2.52
N LYS A 346 14.62 -36.04 -1.81
CA LYS A 346 15.74 -36.02 -0.83
C LYS A 346 15.30 -36.28 0.62
N TRP A 347 14.01 -36.50 0.88
CA TRP A 347 13.46 -36.59 2.24
C TRP A 347 14.13 -37.69 3.08
N GLU A 348 14.23 -38.90 2.56
CA GLU A 348 14.80 -40.05 3.29
C GLU A 348 16.28 -39.86 3.65
N GLU A 349 17.05 -39.26 2.74
CA GLU A 349 18.47 -38.96 2.95
C GLU A 349 18.64 -37.85 3.98
N PHE A 350 17.92 -36.74 3.80
CA PHE A 350 18.04 -35.57 4.65
C PHE A 350 17.53 -35.82 6.06
N HIS A 351 16.41 -36.55 6.20
CA HIS A 351 15.90 -36.97 7.49
C HIS A 351 16.91 -37.84 8.24
N ARG A 352 17.50 -38.85 7.56
CA ARG A 352 18.52 -39.74 8.15
C ARG A 352 19.77 -38.99 8.62
N ASN A 353 20.16 -37.95 7.88
CA ASN A 353 21.36 -37.17 8.16
C ASN A 353 21.09 -35.97 9.08
N GLY A 354 19.85 -35.76 9.53
CA GLY A 354 19.47 -34.58 10.33
C GLY A 354 19.63 -33.25 9.57
N ILE A 355 19.48 -33.28 8.25
CA ILE A 355 19.63 -32.15 7.35
C ILE A 355 18.23 -31.61 7.00
N MET A 356 18.11 -30.29 6.94
CA MET A 356 16.97 -29.61 6.33
C MET A 356 17.52 -28.60 5.33
N ALA A 357 17.09 -28.67 4.08
CA ALA A 357 17.69 -27.91 2.99
C ALA A 357 16.69 -26.96 2.31
N LEU A 358 17.21 -25.87 1.74
CA LEU A 358 16.47 -24.95 0.89
C LEU A 358 17.03 -25.00 -0.53
N GLY A 359 16.22 -24.61 -1.53
CA GLY A 359 16.50 -24.76 -2.97
C GLY A 359 17.62 -23.90 -3.56
N TRP A 360 18.66 -23.58 -2.81
CA TRP A 360 19.84 -22.82 -3.24
C TRP A 360 21.14 -23.63 -3.00
N GLU A 361 21.32 -24.69 -3.79
CA GLU A 361 22.43 -25.65 -3.64
C GLU A 361 23.82 -25.01 -3.61
N GLU A 362 24.05 -24.00 -4.43
CA GLU A 362 25.34 -23.30 -4.56
C GLU A 362 25.72 -22.44 -3.34
N LEU A 363 24.77 -22.22 -2.41
CA LEU A 363 25.09 -21.56 -1.14
C LEU A 363 25.71 -22.53 -0.13
N GLY A 364 25.55 -23.84 -0.29
CA GLY A 364 26.03 -24.82 0.68
C GLY A 364 25.43 -24.65 2.07
N ASP A 365 26.25 -24.89 3.11
CA ASP A 365 25.81 -24.78 4.50
C ASP A 365 25.60 -23.32 4.91
N LEU A 366 24.33 -22.93 5.05
CA LEU A 366 23.90 -21.57 5.39
C LEU A 366 24.43 -21.08 6.75
N ARG A 367 24.87 -21.98 7.64
CA ARG A 367 25.43 -21.64 8.95
C ARG A 367 26.85 -21.07 8.85
N LEU A 368 27.49 -21.18 7.70
CA LEU A 368 28.87 -20.71 7.48
C LEU A 368 28.95 -19.20 7.16
N TYR A 369 27.82 -18.55 6.90
CA TYR A 369 27.77 -17.11 6.61
C TYR A 369 27.59 -16.30 7.89
N ALA A 370 28.40 -15.26 8.06
CA ALA A 370 28.36 -14.40 9.26
C ALA A 370 27.24 -13.36 9.20
N SER A 371 26.72 -13.06 8.00
CA SER A 371 25.66 -12.08 7.82
C SER A 371 24.77 -12.37 6.62
N ARG A 372 23.57 -11.79 6.64
CA ARG A 372 22.67 -11.77 5.47
C ARG A 372 23.33 -11.15 4.23
N ASP A 373 24.19 -10.15 4.43
CA ASP A 373 24.85 -9.46 3.32
C ASP A 373 25.88 -10.36 2.63
N GLU A 374 26.59 -11.23 3.37
CA GLU A 374 27.47 -12.25 2.77
C GLU A 374 26.69 -13.26 1.92
N ILE A 375 25.54 -13.73 2.42
CA ILE A 375 24.65 -14.61 1.64
C ILE A 375 24.19 -13.90 0.36
N LYS A 376 23.85 -12.60 0.46
CA LYS A 376 23.42 -11.80 -0.67
C LYS A 376 24.52 -11.64 -1.71
N GLU A 377 25.77 -11.42 -1.30
CA GLU A 377 26.89 -11.36 -2.25
C GLU A 377 27.14 -12.71 -2.91
N LYS A 378 27.08 -13.82 -2.16
CA LYS A 378 27.22 -15.15 -2.75
C LYS A 378 26.10 -15.47 -3.74
N LEU A 379 24.85 -15.11 -3.42
CA LEU A 379 23.71 -15.25 -4.33
C LEU A 379 23.92 -14.52 -5.66
N LYS A 380 24.53 -13.33 -5.65
CA LYS A 380 24.84 -12.58 -6.88
C LYS A 380 25.96 -13.22 -7.70
N GLU A 381 26.91 -13.87 -7.04
CA GLU A 381 28.02 -14.57 -7.68
C GLU A 381 27.52 -15.82 -8.43
N VAL A 382 26.64 -16.59 -7.81
CA VAL A 382 26.23 -17.92 -8.30
C VAL A 382 24.91 -17.92 -9.08
N TYR A 383 24.05 -16.92 -8.89
CA TYR A 383 22.77 -16.81 -9.59
C TYR A 383 22.67 -15.46 -10.32
N THR A 384 22.40 -15.51 -11.63
CA THR A 384 22.32 -14.32 -12.50
C THR A 384 21.04 -13.51 -12.36
N ASP A 385 20.16 -13.86 -11.39
CA ASP A 385 18.81 -13.33 -11.31
C ASP A 385 18.68 -12.13 -10.35
N SER A 386 17.95 -11.11 -10.80
CA SER A 386 18.07 -9.71 -10.35
C SER A 386 17.46 -9.37 -8.98
N SER A 387 16.91 -10.35 -8.23
CA SER A 387 16.27 -10.10 -6.93
C SER A 387 16.83 -11.00 -5.82
N CYS A 388 18.06 -10.72 -5.40
CA CYS A 388 18.71 -11.43 -4.28
C CYS A 388 18.16 -11.01 -2.90
N VAL A 389 17.29 -10.00 -2.81
CA VAL A 389 16.80 -9.45 -1.53
C VAL A 389 15.94 -10.47 -0.78
N ASN A 390 14.94 -11.05 -1.44
CA ASN A 390 14.06 -12.02 -0.79
C ASN A 390 14.79 -13.35 -0.53
N SER A 391 15.63 -13.78 -1.48
CA SER A 391 16.41 -15.01 -1.34
C SER A 391 17.42 -14.94 -0.19
N SER A 392 18.13 -13.81 -0.03
CA SER A 392 19.06 -13.60 1.10
C SER A 392 18.32 -13.51 2.44
N LEU A 393 17.13 -12.91 2.47
CA LEU A 393 16.30 -12.89 3.67
C LEU A 393 15.84 -14.31 4.06
N ALA A 394 15.22 -15.05 3.14
CA ALA A 394 14.68 -16.37 3.42
C ALA A 394 15.75 -17.36 3.93
N THR A 395 16.92 -17.38 3.29
CA THR A 395 18.04 -18.24 3.67
C THR A 395 18.65 -17.85 5.02
N TRP A 396 18.78 -16.55 5.31
CA TRP A 396 19.26 -16.07 6.62
C TRP A 396 18.31 -16.45 7.75
N GLN A 397 17.01 -16.18 7.59
CA GLN A 397 16.01 -16.42 8.63
C GLN A 397 15.86 -17.91 8.94
N PHE A 398 15.91 -18.77 7.91
CA PHE A 398 15.84 -20.21 8.06
C PHE A 398 16.99 -20.75 8.93
N ALA A 399 18.21 -20.27 8.70
CA ALA A 399 19.39 -20.74 9.44
C ALA A 399 19.53 -20.12 10.84
N ASN A 400 19.09 -18.87 11.04
CA ASN A 400 19.45 -18.09 12.24
C ASN A 400 18.27 -17.59 13.09
N GLU A 401 17.06 -17.49 12.54
CA GLU A 401 15.90 -16.90 13.23
C GLU A 401 14.80 -17.91 13.57
N MET A 402 14.85 -19.11 13.01
CA MET A 402 13.93 -20.20 13.37
C MET A 402 14.11 -20.58 14.85
N LYS A 403 13.03 -20.41 15.62
CA LYS A 403 12.98 -20.83 17.02
C LYS A 403 12.71 -22.33 17.08
N LYS A 404 13.44 -23.04 17.94
CA LYS A 404 13.11 -24.42 18.30
C LYS A 404 11.81 -24.40 19.10
N GLU A 405 10.93 -25.35 18.82
CA GLU A 405 9.81 -25.66 19.71
C GLU A 405 10.41 -26.04 21.07
N MET A 406 10.03 -25.33 22.14
CA MET A 406 10.52 -25.57 23.50
C MET A 406 9.74 -26.69 24.17
#